data_AF-A0A7W6WGC8-F1
#
_entry.id   AF-A0A7W6WGC8-F1
#
_cell.length_a   1.000
_cell.length_b   1.000
_cell.length_c   1.000
_cell.angle_alpha   90.00
_cell.angle_beta   90.00
_cell.angle_gamma   90.00
#
_symmetry.space_group_name_H-M   'P 1'
#
loop_
_entity.id
_entity.type
_entity.pdbx_description
1 polymer ?
#
loop_
_entity_poly.entity_id
_entity_poly.type
_entity_poly.pdbx_seq_one_letter_code
_entity_poly.pdbx_strand_id
1 'polypeptide(L)'
;MGIALAAAKSRTPDLVIGWYLEPYGVAASIFGRLADSQVILRHAGSDLGRLKKVADLAPLYNHCLATASRVVASNNQEAMQILLDAGVRRESLVQARGRRLDGSFREPTRFDFEVLVEEAEAFFCNYGFPTRLPEDADRLE
;
A
#
# COMPACT_ATOMS: atom_id res chain seq x y z
N MET A 1 -7.48 5.54 10.11
CA MET A 1 -7.86 6.95 9.84
C MET A 1 -7.70 7.84 11.08
N GLY A 2 -8.28 7.50 12.24
CA GLY A 2 -8.18 8.34 13.46
C GLY A 2 -6.75 8.69 13.89
N ILE A 3 -5.83 7.72 13.86
CA ILE A 3 -4.40 7.95 14.16
C ILE A 3 -3.77 8.97 13.20
N ALA A 4 -4.06 8.89 11.90
CA ALA A 4 -3.51 9.82 10.90
C ALA A 4 -3.99 11.26 11.14
N LEU A 5 -5.27 11.46 11.47
CA LEU A 5 -5.81 12.77 11.83
C LEU A 5 -5.20 13.31 13.13
N ALA A 6 -5.01 12.46 14.14
CA ALA A 6 -4.35 12.86 15.38
C ALA A 6 -2.91 13.33 15.13
N ALA A 7 -2.16 12.60 14.29
CA ALA A 7 -0.80 12.99 13.89
C ALA A 7 -0.79 14.33 13.14
N ALA A 8 -1.72 14.52 12.20
CA ALA A 8 -1.82 15.74 11.39
C ALA A 8 -2.08 17.02 12.19
N LYS A 9 -2.69 16.92 13.39
CA LYS A 9 -2.89 18.08 14.28
C LYS A 9 -1.58 18.74 14.70
N SER A 10 -0.51 17.95 14.83
CA SER A 10 0.82 18.47 15.22
C SER A 10 1.58 19.04 14.03
N ARG A 11 1.37 18.45 12.84
CA ARG A 11 1.97 18.86 11.58
C ARG A 11 1.21 18.24 10.42
N THR A 12 0.59 19.07 9.59
CA THR A 12 -0.04 18.61 8.35
C THR A 12 1.03 18.25 7.32
N PRO A 13 0.91 17.10 6.62
CA PRO A 13 1.85 16.75 5.58
C PRO A 13 1.58 17.56 4.30
N ASP A 14 2.63 17.98 3.61
CA ASP A 14 2.52 18.60 2.29
C ASP A 14 2.17 17.56 1.20
N LEU A 15 2.48 16.29 1.48
CA LEU A 15 2.36 15.17 0.56
C LEU A 15 1.98 13.88 1.28
N VAL A 16 1.03 13.15 0.71
CA VAL A 16 0.63 11.81 1.14
C VAL A 16 0.92 10.82 0.01
N ILE A 17 1.57 9.70 0.35
CA ILE A 17 1.87 8.64 -0.62
C ILE A 17 1.08 7.39 -0.24
N GLY A 18 0.23 6.93 -1.15
CA GLY A 18 -0.47 5.65 -1.05
C GLY A 18 0.24 4.57 -1.86
N TRP A 19 0.56 3.45 -1.23
CA TRP A 19 1.16 2.29 -1.89
C TRP A 19 0.17 1.14 -1.90
N TYR A 20 0.00 0.47 -3.04
CA TYR A 20 -1.15 -0.41 -3.32
C TYR A 20 -2.46 0.38 -3.39
N LEU A 21 -3.41 -0.09 -4.22
CA LEU A 21 -4.66 0.64 -4.42
C LEU A 21 -5.61 0.46 -3.23
N GLU A 22 -5.79 -0.79 -2.81
CA GLU A 22 -6.63 -1.17 -1.67
C GLU A 22 -5.75 -1.88 -0.61
N PRO A 23 -5.89 -1.58 0.69
CA PRO A 23 -6.72 -0.51 1.28
C PRO A 23 -6.01 0.86 1.36
N TYR A 24 -4.70 0.88 1.13
CA TYR A 24 -3.87 2.02 1.50
C TYR A 24 -3.98 3.20 0.52
N GLY A 25 -4.16 2.95 -0.78
CA GLY A 25 -4.38 4.01 -1.76
C GLY A 25 -5.70 4.75 -1.53
N VAL A 26 -6.76 4.01 -1.15
CA VAL A 26 -8.03 4.59 -0.70
C VAL A 26 -7.84 5.40 0.59
N ALA A 27 -7.17 4.84 1.60
CA ALA A 27 -6.90 5.56 2.84
C ALA A 27 -6.09 6.85 2.62
N ALA A 28 -5.06 6.79 1.77
CA ALA A 28 -4.26 7.95 1.37
C ALA A 28 -5.10 9.01 0.66
N SER A 29 -5.99 8.60 -0.26
CA SER A 29 -6.86 9.52 -0.99
C SER A 29 -7.87 10.22 -0.07
N ILE A 30 -8.46 9.48 0.87
CA ILE A 30 -9.39 10.06 1.86
C ILE A 30 -8.64 11.02 2.78
N PHE A 31 -7.51 10.58 3.34
CA PHE A 31 -6.74 11.40 4.27
C PHE A 31 -6.18 12.65 3.61
N GLY A 32 -5.64 12.55 2.38
CA GLY A 32 -5.14 13.69 1.63
C GLY A 32 -6.21 14.75 1.39
N ARG A 33 -7.45 14.34 1.09
CA ARG A 33 -8.58 15.28 1.02
C ARG A 33 -8.89 15.94 2.36
N LEU A 34 -8.89 15.17 3.45
CA LEU A 34 -9.18 15.70 4.80
C LEU A 34 -8.09 16.65 5.31
N ALA A 35 -6.84 16.42 4.93
CA ALA A 35 -5.68 17.20 5.34
C ALA A 35 -5.29 18.31 4.34
N ASP A 36 -6.04 18.46 3.24
CA ASP A 36 -5.72 19.33 2.11
C ASP A 36 -4.29 19.14 1.55
N SER A 37 -3.85 17.87 1.51
CA SER A 37 -2.52 17.46 1.07
C SER A 37 -2.55 16.88 -0.33
N GLN A 38 -1.47 17.08 -1.09
CA GLN A 38 -1.31 16.39 -2.37
C GLN A 38 -1.21 14.88 -2.18
N VAL A 39 -1.76 14.11 -3.11
CA VAL A 39 -1.77 12.65 -3.05
C VAL A 39 -1.02 12.07 -4.24
N ILE A 40 -0.05 11.20 -3.96
CA ILE A 40 0.59 10.35 -4.96
C ILE A 40 0.18 8.91 -4.71
N LEU A 41 -0.32 8.24 -5.75
CA LEU A 41 -0.67 6.83 -5.68
C LEU A 41 0.34 6.00 -6.46
N ARG A 42 0.83 4.92 -5.83
CA ARG A 42 1.65 3.90 -6.47
C ARG A 42 0.95 2.56 -6.38
N HIS A 43 0.79 1.89 -7.52
CA HIS A 43 0.12 0.60 -7.61
C HIS A 43 1.03 -0.47 -8.22
N ALA A 44 0.68 -1.74 -8.00
CA ALA A 44 1.45 -2.89 -8.51
C ALA A 44 1.09 -3.30 -9.96
N GLY A 45 0.25 -2.53 -10.65
CA GLY A 45 -0.25 -2.85 -12.00
C GLY A 45 -1.29 -3.98 -12.02
N SER A 46 -0.92 -5.16 -11.55
CA SER A 46 -1.73 -6.40 -11.60
C SER A 46 -3.06 -6.32 -10.83
N ASP A 47 -3.09 -5.60 -9.70
CA ASP A 47 -4.29 -5.45 -8.89
C ASP A 47 -5.30 -4.48 -9.51
N LEU A 48 -4.83 -3.53 -10.31
CA LEU A 48 -5.66 -2.47 -10.90
C LEU A 48 -6.76 -3.06 -11.79
N GLY A 49 -6.41 -4.04 -12.63
CA GLY A 49 -7.35 -4.70 -13.53
C GLY A 49 -8.32 -5.66 -12.82
N ARG A 50 -7.91 -6.25 -11.69
CA ARG A 50 -8.78 -7.15 -10.90
C ARG A 50 -9.76 -6.37 -10.04
N LEU A 51 -9.26 -5.37 -9.31
CA LEU A 51 -10.06 -4.57 -8.38
C LEU A 51 -11.15 -3.77 -9.09
N LYS A 52 -10.87 -3.26 -10.30
CA LYS A 52 -11.87 -2.55 -11.12
C LYS A 52 -12.99 -3.45 -11.68
N LYS A 53 -12.86 -4.78 -11.61
CA LYS A 53 -13.95 -5.71 -12.02
C LYS A 53 -15.04 -5.84 -10.96
N VAL A 54 -14.78 -5.39 -9.73
CA VAL A 54 -15.79 -5.34 -8.68
C VAL A 54 -16.62 -4.07 -8.89
N ALA A 55 -17.87 -4.25 -9.33
CA ALA A 55 -18.74 -3.16 -9.79
C ALA A 55 -18.86 -2.02 -8.78
N ASP A 56 -19.03 -2.35 -7.49
CA ASP A 56 -19.25 -1.34 -6.44
C ASP A 56 -17.99 -0.59 -6.05
N LEU A 57 -16.80 -1.16 -6.31
CA LEU A 57 -15.52 -0.57 -5.94
C LEU A 57 -14.88 0.21 -7.08
N ALA A 58 -15.22 -0.11 -8.33
CA ALA A 58 -14.66 0.57 -9.49
C ALA A 58 -14.84 2.10 -9.47
N PRO A 59 -16.01 2.66 -9.08
CA PRO A 59 -16.19 4.10 -8.96
C PRO A 59 -15.24 4.73 -7.94
N LEU A 60 -15.03 4.08 -6.79
CA LEU A 60 -14.11 4.54 -5.76
C LEU A 60 -12.67 4.58 -6.29
N TYR A 61 -12.22 3.51 -6.93
CA TYR A 61 -10.87 3.44 -7.48
C TYR A 61 -10.64 4.44 -8.59
N ASN A 62 -11.59 4.59 -9.51
CA ASN A 62 -11.51 5.60 -10.56
C ASN A 62 -11.41 7.00 -9.96
N HIS A 63 -12.23 7.31 -8.94
CA HIS A 63 -12.17 8.60 -8.27
C HIS A 63 -10.83 8.85 -7.58
N CYS A 64 -10.31 7.89 -6.80
CA CYS A 64 -9.00 8.01 -6.14
C CYS A 64 -7.87 8.22 -7.16
N LEU A 65 -7.88 7.47 -8.27
CA LEU A 65 -6.87 7.58 -9.32
C LEU A 65 -6.96 8.92 -10.08
N ALA A 66 -8.16 9.33 -10.49
CA ALA A 66 -8.37 10.55 -11.26
C ALA A 66 -8.03 11.83 -10.47
N THR A 67 -8.22 11.79 -9.15
CA THR A 67 -7.97 12.94 -8.26
C THR A 67 -6.55 13.00 -7.70
N ALA A 68 -5.77 11.92 -7.84
CA ALA A 68 -4.37 11.92 -7.41
C ALA A 68 -3.54 12.95 -8.18
N SER A 69 -2.64 13.64 -7.47
CA SER A 69 -1.71 14.61 -8.05
C SER A 69 -0.73 13.93 -8.99
N ARG A 70 -0.26 12.72 -8.64
CA ARG A 70 0.49 11.83 -9.53
C ARG A 70 0.10 10.38 -9.32
N VAL A 71 0.17 9.59 -10.39
CA VAL A 71 0.05 8.13 -10.32
C VAL A 71 1.32 7.50 -10.85
N VAL A 72 2.00 6.73 -9.99
CA VAL A 72 3.22 6.01 -10.30
C VAL A 72 2.86 4.60 -10.76
N ALA A 73 3.20 4.29 -12.01
CA ALA A 73 2.88 3.03 -12.66
C ALA A 73 4.14 2.39 -13.29
N SER A 74 4.10 1.06 -13.48
CA SER A 74 5.08 0.36 -14.31
C SER A 74 4.93 0.74 -15.79
N ASN A 75 5.97 0.54 -16.60
CA ASN A 75 5.91 0.74 -18.05
C ASN A 75 5.16 -0.39 -18.81
N ASN A 76 4.01 -0.81 -18.29
CA ASN A 76 3.12 -1.79 -18.90
C ASN A 76 1.98 -1.05 -19.61
N GLN A 77 1.80 -1.28 -20.91
CA GLN A 77 0.81 -0.58 -21.73
C GLN A 77 -0.64 -0.84 -21.30
N GLU A 78 -0.98 -2.07 -20.91
CA GLU A 78 -2.32 -2.43 -20.43
C GLU A 78 -2.62 -1.67 -19.12
N ALA A 79 -1.67 -1.67 -18.18
CA ALA A 79 -1.81 -0.93 -16.93
C ALA A 79 -1.99 0.58 -17.18
N MET A 80 -1.24 1.14 -18.12
CA MET A 80 -1.37 2.54 -18.52
C MET A 80 -2.75 2.85 -19.11
N GLN A 81 -3.30 1.96 -19.95
CA GLN A 81 -4.64 2.16 -20.51
C GLN A 81 -5.71 2.12 -19.42
N ILE A 82 -5.63 1.17 -18.49
CA ILE A 82 -6.57 1.06 -17.37
C ILE A 82 -6.58 2.34 -16.50
N LEU A 83 -5.42 3.00 -16.35
CA LEU A 83 -5.30 4.27 -15.62
C LEU A 83 -5.91 5.43 -16.40
N LEU A 84 -5.67 5.52 -17.71
CA LEU A 84 -6.30 6.53 -18.56
C LEU A 84 -7.82 6.38 -18.53
N ASP A 85 -8.33 5.16 -18.63
CA ASP A 85 -9.77 4.84 -18.54
C ASP A 85 -10.35 5.13 -17.15
N ALA A 86 -9.50 5.14 -16.11
CA ALA A 86 -9.88 5.56 -14.76
C ALA A 86 -10.00 7.09 -14.61
N GLY A 87 -9.65 7.87 -15.64
CA GLY A 87 -9.65 9.33 -15.63
C GLY A 87 -8.32 9.95 -15.18
N VAL A 88 -7.23 9.17 -15.09
CA VAL A 88 -5.91 9.73 -14.78
C VAL A 88 -5.42 10.56 -15.97
N ARG A 89 -5.05 11.82 -15.72
CA ARG A 89 -4.51 12.68 -16.77
C ARG A 89 -3.09 12.23 -17.16
N ARG A 90 -2.77 12.31 -18.46
CA ARG A 90 -1.51 11.76 -19.00
C ARG A 90 -0.27 12.40 -18.38
N GLU A 91 -0.31 13.70 -18.11
CA GLU A 91 0.76 14.46 -17.45
C GLU A 91 0.91 14.15 -15.95
N SER A 92 -0.07 13.49 -15.36
CA SER A 92 -0.03 13.03 -13.96
C SER A 92 0.55 11.62 -13.83
N LEU A 93 0.78 10.91 -14.94
CA LEU A 93 1.38 9.58 -14.94
C LEU A 93 2.90 9.66 -14.84
N VAL A 94 3.46 8.95 -13.88
CA VAL A 94 4.90 8.81 -13.67
C VAL A 94 5.27 7.36 -13.88
N GLN A 95 6.08 7.09 -14.91
CA GLN A 95 6.56 5.75 -15.18
C GLN A 95 7.79 5.45 -14.33
N ALA A 96 7.65 4.52 -13.38
CA ALA A 96 8.78 4.04 -12.60
C ALA A 96 9.32 2.74 -13.22
N ARG A 97 10.64 2.69 -13.44
CA ARG A 97 11.31 1.41 -13.72
C ARG A 97 11.29 0.59 -12.44
N GLY A 98 10.65 -0.57 -12.48
CA GLY A 98 10.80 -1.55 -11.40
C GLY A 98 12.27 -1.92 -11.28
N ARG A 99 12.84 -1.82 -10.08
CA ARG A 99 14.14 -2.45 -9.83
C ARG A 99 13.87 -3.94 -9.73
N ARG A 100 14.65 -4.72 -10.46
CA ARG A 100 14.66 -6.18 -10.30
C ARG A 100 15.04 -6.46 -8.85
N LEU A 101 14.32 -7.37 -8.20
CA LEU A 101 14.72 -7.89 -6.90
C LEU A 101 16.13 -8.47 -7.01
N ASP A 102 16.87 -8.41 -5.91
CA ASP A 102 18.19 -9.01 -5.83
C ASP A 102 18.14 -10.49 -6.22
N GLY A 103 19.26 -11.03 -6.71
CA GLY A 103 19.37 -12.45 -7.08
C GLY A 103 19.01 -13.38 -5.92
N SER A 104 19.24 -12.95 -4.68
CA SER A 104 18.90 -13.69 -3.46
C SER A 104 17.41 -14.08 -3.35
N PHE A 105 16.50 -13.33 -3.98
CA PHE A 105 15.07 -13.65 -4.00
C PHE A 105 14.68 -14.74 -5.01
N ARG A 106 15.64 -15.24 -5.80
CA ARG A 106 15.44 -16.31 -6.79
C ARG A 106 16.19 -17.58 -6.45
N GLU A 107 17.19 -17.49 -5.59
CA GLU A 107 17.90 -18.67 -5.12
C GLU A 107 16.92 -19.49 -4.27
N PRO A 108 16.73 -20.79 -4.58
CA PRO A 108 15.96 -21.67 -3.73
C PRO A 108 16.69 -21.74 -2.39
N THR A 109 16.23 -20.96 -1.43
CA THR A 109 16.57 -21.21 -0.04
C THR A 109 15.76 -22.43 0.39
N ARG A 110 16.41 -23.37 1.08
CA ARG A 110 15.65 -24.32 1.90
C ARG A 110 15.05 -23.51 3.02
N PHE A 111 13.84 -23.02 2.78
CA PHE A 111 13.03 -22.46 3.83
C PHE A 111 12.63 -23.63 4.73
N ASP A 112 13.30 -23.72 5.87
CA ASP A 112 12.96 -24.68 6.90
C ASP A 112 11.99 -24.00 7.87
N PHE A 113 10.71 -24.35 7.73
CA PHE A 113 9.66 -23.76 8.54
C PHE A 113 9.79 -24.18 10.00
N GLU A 114 10.31 -25.37 10.28
CA GLU A 114 10.47 -25.87 11.65
C GLU A 114 11.55 -25.06 12.37
N VAL A 115 12.71 -24.86 11.72
CA VAL A 115 13.79 -24.01 12.26
C VAL A 115 13.32 -22.57 12.44
N LEU A 116 12.57 -22.00 11.48
CA LEU A 116 12.05 -20.63 11.64
C LEU A 116 11.15 -20.51 12.87
N VAL A 117 10.26 -21.48 13.10
CA VAL A 117 9.34 -21.47 14.24
C VAL A 117 10.10 -21.59 15.56
N GLU A 118 11.10 -22.48 15.62
CA GLU A 118 11.97 -22.63 16.80
C GLU A 118 12.76 -21.34 17.10
N GLU A 119 13.23 -20.65 16.06
CA GLU A 119 14.02 -19.43 16.21
C GLU A 119 13.19 -18.14 16.26
N ALA A 120 11.88 -18.20 16.00
CA ALA A 120 11.02 -17.03 15.86
C ALA A 120 10.98 -16.17 17.14
N GLU A 121 10.86 -16.79 18.32
CA GLU A 121 10.84 -16.05 19.58
C GLU A 121 12.13 -15.25 19.79
N ALA A 122 13.30 -15.87 19.52
CA ALA A 122 14.59 -15.22 19.63
C ALA A 122 14.74 -14.09 18.59
N PHE A 123 14.28 -14.32 17.37
CA PHE A 123 14.29 -13.31 16.30
C PHE A 123 13.45 -12.08 16.68
N PHE A 124 12.22 -12.26 17.17
CA PHE A 124 11.33 -11.15 17.54
C PHE A 124 11.77 -10.44 18.83
N CYS A 125 12.40 -11.14 19.78
CA CYS A 125 13.04 -10.51 20.96
C CYS A 125 14.04 -9.42 20.56
N ASN A 126 14.82 -9.64 19.50
CA ASN A 126 15.83 -8.68 19.03
C ASN A 126 15.23 -7.35 18.54
N TYR A 127 13.92 -7.31 18.28
CA TYR A 127 13.19 -6.11 17.88
C TYR A 127 12.31 -5.53 19.01
N GLY A 128 12.44 -6.05 20.23
CA GLY A 128 11.72 -5.54 21.41
C GLY A 128 10.25 -5.93 21.47
N PHE A 129 9.82 -6.94 20.71
CA PHE A 129 8.48 -7.49 20.86
C PHE A 129 8.42 -8.40 22.10
N PRO A 130 7.39 -8.26 22.96
CA PRO A 130 7.21 -9.15 24.09
C PRO A 130 6.89 -10.56 23.59
N THR A 131 7.59 -11.57 24.12
CA THR A 131 7.44 -12.99 23.75
C THR A 131 6.21 -13.66 24.35
N ARG A 132 5.57 -13.02 25.33
CA ARG A 132 4.29 -13.47 25.88
C ARG A 132 3.22 -12.44 25.57
N LEU A 133 2.09 -12.91 25.06
CA LEU A 133 0.85 -12.16 25.14
C LEU A 133 0.58 -11.85 26.62
N PRO A 134 0.06 -10.65 26.95
CA PRO A 134 -0.38 -10.37 28.31
C PRO A 134 -1.34 -11.48 28.77
N GLU A 135 -1.18 -11.95 30.01
CA GLU A 135 -2.01 -13.03 30.61
C GLU A 135 -3.53 -12.72 30.60
N ASP A 136 -3.91 -11.48 30.28
CA ASP A 136 -5.29 -11.01 30.19
C ASP A 136 -5.95 -11.19 28.81
N ALA A 137 -5.25 -11.74 27.81
CA ALA A 137 -5.82 -11.95 26.47
C ALA A 137 -6.94 -13.01 26.45
N ASP A 138 -6.99 -13.91 27.43
CA ASP A 138 -8.01 -14.97 27.57
C ASP A 138 -9.31 -14.49 28.26
N ARG A 139 -9.44 -13.20 28.59
CA ARG A 139 -10.62 -12.65 29.32
C ARG A 139 -11.61 -11.89 28.43
N LEU A 140 -11.63 -12.16 27.14
CA LEU A 140 -12.62 -11.61 26.20
C LEU A 140 -13.43 -12.74 25.55
N GLU A 141 -14.18 -13.48 26.36
CA GLU A 141 -15.37 -14.24 25.95
C GLU A 141 -16.62 -13.64 26.60
#